data_AF-A0A8J5XCV9-F1
#
_entry.id   AF-A0A8J5XCV9-F1
#
_cell.length_a   1.000
_cell.length_b   1.000
_cell.length_c   1.000
_cell.angle_alpha   90.00
_cell.angle_beta   90.00
_cell.angle_gamma   90.00
#
_symmetry.space_group_name_H-M   'P 1'
#
loop_
_entity.id
_entity.type
_entity.pdbx_description
1 polymer ?
#
loop_
_entity_poly.entity_id
_entity_poly.type
_entity_poly.pdbx_seq_one_letter_code
_entity_poly.pdbx_strand_id
1 'polypeptide(L)'
;MESRGWCSWLLSLWLIRTDGLFLGASPASRASAELQRRLIDGYARSGVQREKPEIDRLVAQLASASVRFDRRALDGELWCVAWMSGPRPRWSVGRAQQVAGQRYDLTRGAATNYAELFGRALSIVADADLCEADARVLRCPKDFELQVSSARILLGPSISLGVPIRGRGVARLLYADARVRLFVSPSESQSQWEANGLIIAQVPARALFGEGWEQPAALRRP
;
A
#
# COMPACT_ATOMS: atom_id res chain seq x y z
N MET A 1 32.10 51.19 -10.92
CA MET A 1 30.92 50.56 -10.29
C MET A 1 30.15 49.91 -11.42
N GLU A 2 30.44 48.65 -11.80
CA GLU A 2 29.82 47.43 -11.22
C GLU A 2 28.29 47.56 -11.23
N SER A 3 27.47 46.75 -11.90
CA SER A 3 27.59 45.33 -12.30
C SER A 3 26.65 44.99 -13.47
N ARG A 4 26.91 43.81 -14.07
CA ARG A 4 26.24 43.20 -15.24
C ARG A 4 25.04 42.32 -14.83
N GLY A 5 23.94 42.40 -15.60
CA GLY A 5 23.31 41.24 -16.29
C GLY A 5 22.25 40.35 -15.61
N TRP A 6 21.51 39.65 -16.50
CA TRP A 6 20.68 38.43 -16.32
C TRP A 6 19.26 38.66 -15.74
N CYS A 7 18.14 38.06 -16.17
CA CYS A 7 17.75 37.14 -17.24
C CYS A 7 16.20 37.08 -17.20
N SER A 8 15.46 37.30 -18.30
CA SER A 8 14.80 36.24 -19.07
C SER A 8 14.36 34.99 -18.27
N TRP A 9 13.29 35.06 -17.46
CA TRP A 9 12.62 33.86 -16.89
C TRP A 9 11.09 33.96 -16.68
N LEU A 10 10.41 35.00 -17.19
CA LEU A 10 8.95 35.17 -16.99
C LEU A 10 8.05 34.73 -18.15
N LEU A 11 8.60 34.07 -19.18
CA LEU A 11 7.85 33.55 -20.34
C LEU A 11 7.94 32.03 -20.55
N SER A 12 8.49 31.28 -19.58
CA SER A 12 8.54 29.80 -19.60
C SER A 12 7.42 29.14 -18.77
N LEU A 13 6.51 29.92 -18.20
CA LEU A 13 5.48 29.45 -17.25
C LEU A 13 4.09 29.18 -17.88
N TRP A 14 3.98 29.21 -19.21
CA TRP A 14 2.72 28.93 -19.92
C TRP A 14 2.84 27.94 -21.09
N LEU A 15 4.02 27.32 -21.28
CA LEU A 15 4.28 26.38 -22.38
C LEU A 15 4.80 24.98 -21.92
N ILE A 16 4.56 24.61 -20.66
CA ILE A 16 4.71 23.21 -20.17
C ILE A 16 3.35 22.72 -19.63
N ARG A 17 2.27 23.01 -20.35
CA ARG A 17 0.91 22.59 -19.99
C ARG A 17 0.10 22.06 -21.17
N THR A 18 0.78 21.48 -22.17
CA THR A 18 0.14 20.91 -23.36
C THR A 18 0.73 19.57 -23.80
N ASP A 19 1.38 18.80 -22.92
CA ASP A 19 1.67 17.38 -23.19
C ASP A 19 0.53 16.44 -22.76
N GLY A 20 -0.62 16.98 -22.32
CA GLY A 20 -1.72 16.17 -21.76
C GLY A 20 -2.86 15.82 -22.73
N LEU A 21 -2.82 16.28 -23.98
CA LEU A 21 -3.89 16.03 -24.96
C LEU A 21 -3.37 14.98 -25.95
N PHE A 22 -3.84 13.75 -25.78
CA PHE A 22 -3.40 12.50 -26.44
C PHE A 22 -2.20 11.76 -25.83
N LEU A 23 -2.27 11.40 -24.54
CA LEU A 23 -1.39 10.36 -23.98
C LEU A 23 -2.22 9.13 -23.61
N GLY A 24 -2.14 8.08 -24.44
CA GLY A 24 -2.62 6.77 -24.05
C GLY A 24 -2.02 6.35 -22.72
N ALA A 25 -2.78 5.60 -21.91
CA ALA A 25 -2.31 5.12 -20.60
C ALA A 25 -0.91 4.50 -20.72
N SER A 26 0.04 4.88 -19.87
CA SER A 26 1.41 4.33 -19.91
C SER A 26 1.40 2.80 -19.77
N PRO A 27 2.44 2.08 -20.23
CA PRO A 27 2.53 0.63 -20.05
C PRO A 27 2.32 0.20 -18.59
N ALA A 28 2.87 0.96 -17.62
CA ALA A 28 2.66 0.73 -16.19
C ALA A 28 1.21 0.96 -15.77
N SER A 29 0.57 2.04 -16.24
CA SER A 29 -0.84 2.30 -15.92
C SER A 29 -1.77 1.22 -16.49
N ARG A 30 -1.46 0.66 -17.67
CA ARG A 30 -2.23 -0.46 -18.25
C ARG A 30 -2.03 -1.74 -17.46
N ALA A 31 -0.78 -2.06 -17.09
CA ALA A 31 -0.48 -3.22 -16.26
C ALA A 31 -1.12 -3.13 -14.86
N SER A 32 -1.14 -1.94 -14.26
CA SER A 32 -1.80 -1.68 -12.98
C SER A 32 -3.33 -1.86 -13.07
N ALA A 33 -3.95 -1.33 -14.13
CA ALA A 33 -5.38 -1.53 -14.36
C ALA A 33 -5.74 -3.01 -14.56
N GLU A 34 -4.96 -3.74 -15.35
CA GLU A 34 -5.17 -5.17 -15.57
C GLU A 34 -4.93 -5.98 -14.30
N LEU A 35 -3.88 -5.65 -13.53
CA LEU A 35 -3.62 -6.30 -12.25
C LEU A 35 -4.77 -6.08 -11.28
N GLN A 36 -5.23 -4.84 -11.10
CA GLN A 36 -6.38 -4.53 -10.23
C GLN A 36 -7.61 -5.35 -10.63
N ARG A 37 -7.95 -5.39 -11.92
CA ARG A 37 -9.10 -6.15 -12.42
C ARG A 37 -9.01 -7.62 -12.04
N ARG A 38 -7.86 -8.25 -12.28
CA ARG A 38 -7.62 -9.67 -11.95
C ARG A 38 -7.66 -9.95 -10.46
N LEU A 39 -7.12 -9.04 -9.64
CA LEU A 39 -7.16 -9.15 -8.19
C LEU A 39 -8.61 -9.11 -7.68
N ILE A 40 -9.43 -8.21 -8.20
CA ILE A 40 -10.86 -8.10 -7.83
C ILE A 40 -11.65 -9.32 -8.32
N ASP A 41 -11.51 -9.68 -9.60
CA ASP A 41 -12.18 -10.84 -10.20
C ASP A 41 -11.81 -12.15 -9.47
N GLY A 42 -10.53 -12.31 -9.18
CA GLY A 42 -10.00 -13.46 -8.46
C GLY A 42 -10.47 -13.52 -7.01
N TYR A 43 -10.56 -12.38 -6.33
CA TYR A 43 -11.07 -12.30 -4.97
C TYR A 43 -12.55 -12.71 -4.91
N ALA A 44 -13.39 -12.19 -5.82
CA ALA A 44 -14.82 -12.50 -5.87
C ALA A 44 -15.11 -13.98 -6.18
N ARG A 45 -14.27 -14.63 -7.00
CA ARG A 45 -14.51 -16.00 -7.49
C ARG A 45 -13.73 -17.09 -6.74
N SER A 46 -13.04 -16.75 -5.65
CA SER A 46 -12.05 -17.64 -5.01
C SER A 46 -11.00 -18.19 -5.99
N GLY A 47 -10.72 -17.43 -7.05
CA GLY A 47 -10.01 -17.85 -8.27
C GLY A 47 -8.57 -17.34 -8.39
N VAL A 48 -8.08 -16.54 -7.42
CA VAL A 48 -6.74 -15.92 -7.47
C VAL A 48 -5.62 -16.93 -7.78
N GLN A 49 -5.74 -18.17 -7.29
CA GLN A 49 -4.74 -19.21 -7.54
C GLN A 49 -4.66 -19.65 -9.01
N ARG A 50 -5.76 -19.62 -9.75
CA ARG A 50 -5.77 -20.00 -11.18
C ARG A 50 -5.10 -18.94 -12.06
N GLU A 51 -5.21 -17.69 -11.67
CA GLU A 51 -4.61 -16.56 -12.39
C GLU A 51 -3.19 -16.21 -11.92
N LYS A 52 -2.65 -16.99 -10.96
CA LYS A 52 -1.38 -16.69 -10.31
C LYS A 52 -0.24 -16.39 -11.30
N PRO A 53 0.01 -17.18 -12.36
CA PRO A 53 1.13 -16.90 -13.27
C PRO A 53 1.05 -15.52 -13.93
N GLU A 54 -0.15 -15.10 -14.30
CA GLU A 54 -0.36 -13.81 -14.96
C GLU A 54 -0.30 -12.65 -13.96
N ILE A 55 -0.83 -12.85 -12.75
CA ILE A 55 -0.68 -11.90 -11.64
C ILE A 55 0.80 -11.71 -11.30
N ASP A 56 1.56 -12.80 -11.18
CA ASP A 56 3.00 -12.78 -10.90
C ASP A 56 3.75 -11.97 -11.98
N ARG A 57 3.41 -12.19 -13.27
CA ARG A 57 3.97 -11.46 -14.41
C ARG A 57 3.71 -9.95 -14.31
N LEU A 58 2.47 -9.56 -14.01
CA LEU A 58 2.08 -8.15 -13.85
C LEU A 58 2.76 -7.50 -12.64
N VAL A 59 2.85 -8.20 -11.51
CA VAL A 59 3.57 -7.75 -10.32
C VAL A 59 5.05 -7.49 -10.63
N ALA A 60 5.73 -8.42 -11.31
CA ALA A 60 7.12 -8.26 -11.72
C ALA A 60 7.31 -7.08 -12.70
N GLN A 61 6.38 -6.91 -13.64
CA GLN A 61 6.39 -5.79 -14.58
C GLN A 61 6.25 -4.44 -13.86
N LEU A 62 5.34 -4.34 -12.89
CA LEU A 62 5.13 -3.09 -12.14
C LEU A 62 6.27 -2.79 -11.17
N ALA A 63 6.80 -3.81 -10.49
CA ALA A 63 7.92 -3.67 -9.57
C ALA A 63 9.20 -3.17 -10.28
N SER A 64 9.40 -3.52 -11.55
CA SER A 64 10.55 -3.06 -12.35
C SER A 64 10.32 -1.71 -13.05
N ALA A 65 9.09 -1.18 -13.06
CA ALA A 65 8.73 0.02 -13.81
C ALA A 65 9.36 1.33 -13.29
N SER A 66 9.90 1.32 -12.06
CA SER A 66 10.59 2.45 -11.42
C SER A 66 9.82 3.78 -11.53
N VAL A 67 8.50 3.74 -11.33
CA VAL A 67 7.62 4.91 -11.50
C VAL A 67 7.94 5.99 -10.48
N ARG A 68 7.61 7.25 -10.82
CA ARG A 68 7.65 8.35 -9.86
C ARG A 68 6.72 8.04 -8.70
N PHE A 69 7.21 8.19 -7.48
CA PHE A 69 6.40 8.00 -6.29
C PHE A 69 5.46 9.20 -6.12
N ASP A 70 4.16 8.92 -6.07
CA ASP A 70 3.12 9.88 -5.70
C ASP A 70 2.62 9.55 -4.29
N ARG A 71 2.82 10.48 -3.35
CA ARG A 71 2.36 10.34 -1.96
C ARG A 71 0.85 10.09 -1.86
N ARG A 72 0.06 10.65 -2.79
CA ARG A 72 -1.39 10.47 -2.83
C ARG A 72 -1.80 9.02 -3.10
N ALA A 73 -0.92 8.25 -3.74
CA ALA A 73 -1.17 6.84 -3.98
C ALA A 73 -1.10 6.00 -2.71
N LEU A 74 -0.46 6.50 -1.64
CA LEU A 74 -0.27 5.79 -0.36
C LEU A 74 -1.19 6.31 0.76
N ASP A 75 -1.47 7.61 0.78
CA ASP A 75 -2.33 8.23 1.80
C ASP A 75 -3.82 7.86 1.64
N GLY A 76 -4.56 7.78 2.74
CA GLY A 76 -6.03 7.74 2.71
C GLY A 76 -6.70 6.55 3.40
N GLU A 77 -7.61 5.89 2.69
CA GLU A 77 -8.45 4.79 3.22
C GLU A 77 -7.69 3.47 3.42
N LEU A 78 -8.39 2.44 3.89
CA LEU A 78 -7.82 1.09 3.99
C LEU A 78 -7.53 0.49 2.61
N TRP A 79 -6.33 -0.05 2.43
CA TRP A 79 -5.95 -0.85 1.28
C TRP A 79 -5.74 -2.28 1.69
N CYS A 80 -6.43 -3.20 1.03
CA CYS A 80 -6.48 -4.61 1.41
C CYS A 80 -5.56 -5.45 0.54
N VAL A 81 -4.94 -6.44 1.17
CA VAL A 81 -4.14 -7.46 0.48
C VAL A 81 -5.08 -8.36 -0.31
N ALA A 82 -4.96 -8.33 -1.63
CA ALA A 82 -5.73 -9.16 -2.55
C ALA A 82 -4.92 -10.34 -3.10
N TRP A 83 -3.60 -10.27 -3.00
CA TRP A 83 -2.69 -11.33 -3.44
C TRP A 83 -1.37 -11.26 -2.68
N MET A 84 -0.70 -12.41 -2.57
CA MET A 84 0.62 -12.54 -1.98
C MET A 84 1.45 -13.62 -2.67
N SER A 85 2.77 -13.47 -2.60
CA SER A 85 3.75 -14.49 -2.99
C SER A 85 4.92 -14.49 -2.03
N GLY A 86 5.53 -15.67 -1.83
CA GLY A 86 6.60 -15.86 -0.86
C GLY A 86 6.11 -16.49 0.44
N PRO A 87 6.86 -16.30 1.55
CA PRO A 87 6.54 -16.92 2.83
C PRO A 87 5.19 -16.47 3.38
N ARG A 88 4.46 -17.40 4.02
CA ARG A 88 3.17 -17.10 4.62
C ARG A 88 3.34 -16.19 5.85
N PRO A 89 2.68 -15.03 5.92
CA PRO A 89 2.76 -14.16 7.10
C PRO A 89 1.96 -14.73 8.26
N ARG A 90 2.38 -14.41 9.49
CA ARG A 90 1.74 -14.95 10.71
C ARG A 90 0.33 -14.43 10.94
N TRP A 91 -0.01 -13.28 10.35
CA TRP A 91 -1.37 -12.73 10.42
C TRP A 91 -2.37 -13.44 9.50
N SER A 92 -1.92 -14.31 8.58
CA SER A 92 -2.80 -15.09 7.70
C SER A 92 -3.28 -16.39 8.38
N VAL A 93 -4.06 -16.28 9.45
CA VAL A 93 -4.50 -17.43 10.25
C VAL A 93 -5.91 -17.89 9.88
N GLY A 94 -6.06 -18.95 9.08
CA GLY A 94 -7.37 -19.57 8.82
C GLY A 94 -7.61 -19.98 7.36
N ARG A 95 -8.86 -20.38 7.06
CA ARG A 95 -9.35 -20.79 5.72
C ARG A 95 -10.38 -19.82 5.11
N ALA A 96 -10.88 -18.85 5.88
CA ALA A 96 -11.88 -17.89 5.40
C ALA A 96 -11.23 -16.69 4.69
N GLN A 97 -11.98 -16.02 3.81
CA GLN A 97 -11.60 -14.71 3.25
C GLN A 97 -11.48 -13.71 4.40
N GLN A 98 -10.25 -13.45 4.84
CA GLN A 98 -9.93 -12.48 5.87
C GLN A 98 -9.56 -11.15 5.25
N VAL A 99 -10.09 -10.06 5.80
CA VAL A 99 -9.66 -8.72 5.43
C VAL A 99 -8.36 -8.42 6.15
N ALA A 100 -7.27 -8.28 5.40
CA ALA A 100 -5.99 -7.77 5.91
C ALA A 100 -5.54 -6.60 5.05
N GLY A 101 -4.96 -5.57 5.66
CA GLY A 101 -4.62 -4.36 4.94
C GLY A 101 -3.91 -3.31 5.76
N GLN A 102 -3.61 -2.20 5.09
CA GLN A 102 -2.87 -1.06 5.62
C GLN A 102 -3.57 0.24 5.30
N ARG A 103 -3.58 1.13 6.28
CA ARG A 103 -3.93 2.55 6.11
C ARG A 103 -2.70 3.37 6.40
N TYR A 104 -2.43 4.38 5.59
CA TYR A 104 -1.37 5.35 5.85
C TYR A 104 -1.97 6.75 5.99
N ASP A 105 -1.39 7.52 6.91
CA ASP A 105 -1.62 8.95 7.08
C ASP A 105 -0.26 9.65 6.95
N LEU A 106 0.06 10.05 5.72
CA LEU A 106 1.37 10.64 5.40
C LEU A 106 1.53 12.07 5.92
N THR A 107 0.43 12.73 6.28
CA THR A 107 0.47 14.05 6.91
C THR A 107 0.87 13.93 8.37
N ARG A 108 0.38 12.90 9.07
CA ARG A 108 0.72 12.63 10.47
C ARG A 108 1.95 11.75 10.64
N GLY A 109 2.47 11.17 9.56
CA GLY A 109 3.56 10.20 9.62
C GLY A 109 3.11 8.95 10.39
N ALA A 110 1.96 8.39 10.03
CA ALA A 110 1.39 7.23 10.71
C ALA A 110 0.98 6.13 9.73
N ALA A 111 1.03 4.90 10.21
CA ALA A 111 0.52 3.72 9.53
C ALA A 111 -0.30 2.87 10.50
N THR A 112 -1.39 2.29 10.01
CA THR A 112 -2.21 1.35 10.76
C THR A 112 -2.35 0.06 9.95
N ASN A 113 -1.85 -1.03 10.50
CA ASN A 113 -2.10 -2.38 9.98
C ASN A 113 -3.39 -2.93 10.59
N TYR A 114 -4.17 -3.63 9.78
CA TYR A 114 -5.43 -4.25 10.17
C TYR A 114 -5.50 -5.67 9.64
N ALA A 115 -5.96 -6.62 10.46
CA ALA A 115 -6.31 -7.96 10.00
C ALA A 115 -7.48 -8.55 10.78
N GLU A 116 -8.43 -9.16 10.07
CA GLU A 116 -9.49 -9.98 10.64
C GLU A 116 -8.99 -11.41 10.85
N LEU A 117 -9.06 -11.91 12.08
CA LEU A 117 -8.73 -13.29 12.41
C LEU A 117 -9.98 -14.19 12.37
N PHE A 118 -11.14 -13.64 12.72
CA PHE A 118 -12.44 -14.30 12.63
C PHE A 118 -13.52 -13.30 12.22
N GLY A 119 -13.43 -12.83 10.98
CA GLY A 119 -14.25 -11.73 10.48
C GLY A 119 -14.16 -10.50 11.38
N ARG A 120 -15.24 -9.73 11.44
CA ARG A 120 -15.35 -8.56 12.34
C ARG A 120 -15.46 -8.91 13.83
N ALA A 121 -15.65 -10.18 14.19
CA ALA A 121 -15.78 -10.59 15.58
C ALA A 121 -14.43 -10.62 16.32
N LEU A 122 -13.33 -10.90 15.59
CA LEU A 122 -11.98 -10.89 16.13
C LEU A 122 -11.03 -10.28 15.10
N SER A 123 -10.46 -9.12 15.41
CA SER A 123 -9.45 -8.48 14.55
C SER A 123 -8.28 -7.96 15.37
N ILE A 124 -7.16 -7.71 14.69
CA ILE A 124 -5.96 -7.09 15.24
C ILE A 124 -5.70 -5.77 14.52
N VAL A 125 -5.31 -4.76 15.30
CA VAL A 125 -4.89 -3.45 14.80
C VAL A 125 -3.52 -3.17 15.38
N ALA A 126 -2.59 -2.72 14.54
CA ALA A 126 -1.28 -2.27 14.98
C ALA A 126 -1.01 -0.88 14.40
N ASP A 127 -0.77 0.07 15.29
CA ASP A 127 -0.48 1.46 14.96
C ASP A 127 1.04 1.70 15.03
N ALA A 128 1.54 2.42 14.05
CA ALA A 128 2.95 2.70 13.91
C ALA A 128 3.20 4.15 13.49
N ASP A 129 4.28 4.72 13.98
CA ASP A 129 4.87 5.92 13.40
C ASP A 129 5.57 5.52 12.10
N LEU A 130 5.45 6.35 11.07
CA LEU A 130 5.91 6.11 9.71
C LEU A 130 6.81 7.25 9.25
N CYS A 131 8.02 6.89 8.83
CA CYS A 131 8.98 7.80 8.23
C CYS A 131 9.44 7.28 6.87
N GLU A 132 9.62 8.17 5.89
CA GLU A 132 10.37 7.83 4.68
C GLU A 132 11.84 7.66 5.03
N ALA A 133 12.47 6.56 4.62
CA ALA A 133 13.88 6.31 4.92
C ALA A 133 14.80 7.34 4.23
N ASP A 134 14.46 7.75 2.99
CA ASP A 134 15.08 8.87 2.29
C ASP A 134 14.03 9.64 1.46
N ALA A 135 13.78 10.88 1.85
CA ALA A 135 12.84 11.78 1.17
C ALA A 135 13.34 12.23 -0.22
N ARG A 136 14.65 12.12 -0.49
CA ARG A 136 15.25 12.49 -1.79
C ARG A 136 14.98 11.44 -2.87
N VAL A 137 14.60 10.22 -2.47
CA VAL A 137 14.21 9.16 -3.41
C VAL A 137 12.79 9.45 -3.91
N LEU A 138 12.70 9.89 -5.17
CA LEU A 138 11.45 10.31 -5.82
C LEU A 138 10.78 9.23 -6.67
N ARG A 139 11.36 8.03 -6.74
CA ARG A 139 10.88 6.90 -7.55
C ARG A 139 10.77 5.64 -6.70
N CYS A 140 9.95 4.70 -7.14
CA CYS A 140 9.92 3.36 -6.56
C CYS A 140 11.14 2.55 -7.07
N PRO A 141 11.67 1.60 -6.27
CA PRO A 141 11.23 1.25 -4.93
C PRO A 141 11.54 2.34 -3.89
N LYS A 142 10.66 2.47 -2.89
CA LYS A 142 10.80 3.45 -1.80
C LYS A 142 10.66 2.76 -0.45
N ASP A 143 11.60 3.06 0.44
CA ASP A 143 11.64 2.44 1.76
C ASP A 143 11.03 3.36 2.83
N PHE A 144 10.28 2.72 3.73
CA PHE A 144 9.65 3.34 4.88
C PHE A 144 10.08 2.63 6.14
N GLU A 145 10.43 3.40 7.15
CA GLU A 145 10.65 2.90 8.50
C GLU A 145 9.34 2.99 9.28
N LEU A 146 9.02 1.91 9.98
CA LEU A 146 7.85 1.83 10.84
C LEU A 146 8.29 1.57 12.28
N GLN A 147 7.76 2.34 13.21
CA GLN A 147 7.91 2.08 14.64
C GLN A 147 6.54 1.75 15.21
N VAL A 148 6.27 0.45 15.43
CA VAL A 148 5.03 -0.01 16.03
C VAL A 148 5.01 0.45 17.48
N SER A 149 4.10 1.35 17.80
CA SER A 149 3.96 1.97 19.12
C SER A 149 2.90 1.29 19.96
N SER A 150 1.86 0.74 19.32
CA SER A 150 0.81 0.00 19.99
C SER A 150 0.16 -1.04 19.07
N ALA A 151 -0.44 -2.05 19.69
CA ALA A 151 -1.35 -2.94 19.01
C ALA A 151 -2.47 -3.34 19.96
N ARG A 152 -3.60 -3.74 19.36
CA ARG A 152 -4.80 -4.14 20.08
C ARG A 152 -5.53 -5.26 19.35
N ILE A 153 -6.13 -6.14 20.13
CA ILE A 153 -7.11 -7.11 19.67
C ILE A 153 -8.49 -6.49 19.90
N LEU A 154 -9.33 -6.54 18.88
CA LEU A 154 -10.72 -6.11 18.94
C LEU A 154 -11.62 -7.33 18.98
N LEU A 155 -12.47 -7.41 20.00
CA LEU A 155 -13.50 -8.43 20.16
C LEU A 155 -14.87 -7.78 19.91
N GLY A 156 -15.40 -7.98 18.71
CA GLY A 156 -16.59 -7.28 18.23
C GLY A 156 -16.39 -5.75 18.17
N PRO A 157 -17.48 -4.96 18.25
CA PRO A 157 -17.42 -3.51 18.07
C PRO A 157 -16.93 -2.73 19.29
N SER A 158 -16.96 -3.33 20.48
CA SER A 158 -16.87 -2.57 21.74
C SER A 158 -15.68 -2.93 22.63
N ILE A 159 -15.12 -4.13 22.49
CA ILE A 159 -14.05 -4.59 23.37
C ILE A 159 -12.71 -4.43 22.64
N SER A 160 -11.78 -3.68 23.24
CA SER A 160 -10.42 -3.50 22.76
C SER A 160 -9.43 -3.87 23.85
N LEU A 161 -8.60 -4.86 23.58
CA LEU A 161 -7.55 -5.34 24.48
C LEU A 161 -6.19 -4.94 23.92
N GLY A 162 -5.46 -4.11 24.66
CA GLY A 162 -4.07 -3.78 24.30
C GLY A 162 -3.20 -5.04 24.38
N VAL A 163 -2.33 -5.22 23.39
CA VAL A 163 -1.33 -6.29 23.38
C VAL A 163 0.07 -5.71 23.30
N PRO A 164 1.07 -6.31 23.97
CA PRO A 164 2.42 -5.77 24.05
C PRO A 164 3.23 -6.03 22.77
N ILE A 165 2.66 -5.72 21.60
CA ILE A 165 3.37 -5.79 20.32
C ILE A 165 3.99 -4.42 20.08
N ARG A 166 5.32 -4.41 20.01
CA ARG A 166 6.14 -3.24 19.68
C ARG A 166 7.32 -3.71 18.84
N GLY A 167 7.87 -2.81 18.04
CA GLY A 167 9.09 -3.11 17.29
C GLY A 167 9.29 -2.20 16.10
N ARG A 168 10.50 -2.25 15.57
CA ARG A 168 10.85 -1.58 14.32
C ARG A 168 10.58 -2.52 13.15
N GLY A 169 10.00 -1.98 12.09
CA GLY A 169 9.80 -2.64 10.81
C GLY A 169 10.31 -1.78 9.67
N VAL A 170 10.55 -2.42 8.53
CA VAL A 170 10.84 -1.72 7.28
C VAL A 170 9.84 -2.23 6.24
N ALA A 171 9.21 -1.32 5.50
CA ALA A 171 8.38 -1.65 4.36
C ALA A 171 9.01 -1.06 3.09
N ARG A 172 9.19 -1.90 2.07
CA ARG A 172 9.67 -1.48 0.76
C ARG A 172 8.50 -1.45 -0.21
N LEU A 173 8.11 -0.25 -0.63
CA LEU A 173 7.09 -0.01 -1.64
C LEU A 173 7.71 -0.15 -3.03
N LEU A 174 7.36 -1.21 -3.76
CA LEU A 174 7.87 -1.48 -5.12
C LEU A 174 7.14 -0.69 -6.20
N TYR A 175 5.86 -0.40 -5.99
CA TYR A 175 5.00 0.33 -6.92
C TYR A 175 3.79 0.87 -6.18
N ALA A 176 3.33 2.07 -6.53
CA ALA A 176 2.03 2.58 -6.10
C ALA A 176 1.41 3.50 -7.15
N ASP A 177 0.11 3.32 -7.38
CA ASP A 177 -0.76 4.30 -8.01
C ASP A 177 -2.16 4.27 -7.35
N ALA A 178 -3.15 4.90 -7.98
CA ALA A 178 -4.53 4.94 -7.47
C ALA A 178 -5.26 3.58 -7.48
N ARG A 179 -4.69 2.53 -8.09
CA ARG A 179 -5.32 1.23 -8.29
C ARG A 179 -4.67 0.11 -7.50
N VAL A 180 -3.32 0.07 -7.50
CA VAL A 180 -2.56 -1.01 -6.87
C VAL A 180 -1.35 -0.45 -6.09
N ARG A 181 -1.05 -1.09 -4.97
CA ARG A 181 0.22 -0.96 -4.24
C ARG A 181 0.92 -2.30 -4.17
N LEU A 182 2.22 -2.30 -4.39
CA LEU A 182 3.07 -3.48 -4.26
C LEU A 182 4.09 -3.24 -3.16
N PHE A 183 4.14 -4.13 -2.17
CA PHE A 183 5.14 -4.10 -1.13
C PHE A 183 5.93 -5.39 -1.12
N VAL A 184 7.17 -5.30 -0.65
CA VAL A 184 7.98 -6.46 -0.24
C VAL A 184 8.47 -6.26 1.19
N SER A 185 8.46 -7.33 1.97
CA SER A 185 9.11 -7.39 3.28
C SER A 185 10.61 -7.62 3.06
N PRO A 186 11.46 -6.60 3.24
CA PRO A 186 12.89 -6.68 2.94
C PRO A 186 13.62 -7.51 4.00
N SER A 187 14.81 -8.01 3.68
CA SER A 187 15.64 -8.82 4.58
C SER A 187 16.05 -8.12 5.87
N GLU A 188 16.08 -6.79 5.82
CA GLU A 188 16.48 -5.88 6.89
C GLU A 188 15.35 -5.65 7.91
N SER A 189 14.15 -6.18 7.66
CA SER A 189 13.04 -6.08 8.59
C SER A 189 13.25 -6.97 9.81
N GLN A 190 13.18 -6.39 11.01
CA GLN A 190 13.17 -7.13 12.27
C GLN A 190 11.76 -7.62 12.66
N SER A 191 10.77 -7.47 11.76
CA SER A 191 9.41 -7.90 12.02
C SER A 191 9.34 -9.41 12.21
N GLN A 192 8.80 -9.84 13.34
CA GLN A 192 8.50 -11.26 13.57
C GLN A 192 7.18 -11.71 12.91
N TRP A 193 6.43 -10.78 12.31
CA TRP A 193 5.09 -11.02 11.77
C TRP A 193 5.08 -11.33 10.27
N GLU A 194 6.11 -10.86 9.55
CA GLU A 194 6.30 -11.09 8.12
C GLU A 194 7.69 -11.66 7.90
N ALA A 195 7.79 -12.70 7.08
CA ALA A 195 9.08 -13.27 6.72
C ALA A 195 9.63 -12.60 5.46
N ASN A 196 10.96 -12.53 5.41
CA ASN A 196 11.70 -11.90 4.32
C ASN A 196 11.29 -12.45 2.94
N GLY A 197 11.10 -11.56 1.98
CA GLY A 197 10.72 -11.92 0.61
C GLY A 197 9.22 -12.14 0.40
N LEU A 198 8.38 -11.88 1.40
CA LEU A 198 6.93 -11.78 1.19
C LEU A 198 6.64 -10.56 0.31
N ILE A 199 5.99 -10.78 -0.83
CA ILE A 199 5.45 -9.73 -1.70
C ILE A 199 3.93 -9.73 -1.54
N ILE A 200 3.35 -8.55 -1.36
CA ILE A 200 1.90 -8.36 -1.31
C ILE A 200 1.46 -7.37 -2.38
N ALA A 201 0.30 -7.65 -2.97
CA ALA A 201 -0.41 -6.70 -3.81
C ALA A 201 -1.69 -6.26 -3.10
N GLN A 202 -1.84 -4.94 -2.97
CA GLN A 202 -2.99 -4.33 -2.34
C GLN A 202 -3.82 -3.52 -3.32
N VAL A 203 -5.11 -3.46 -3.07
CA VAL A 203 -6.08 -2.62 -3.78
C VAL A 203 -6.93 -1.85 -2.76
N PRO A 204 -7.57 -0.73 -3.14
CA PRO A 204 -8.47 -0.01 -2.23
C PRO A 204 -9.59 -0.93 -1.73
N ALA A 205 -9.92 -0.87 -0.45
CA ALA A 205 -11.00 -1.70 0.11
C ALA A 205 -12.33 -1.51 -0.64
N ARG A 206 -12.67 -0.26 -1.01
CA ARG A 206 -13.86 0.04 -1.83
C ARG A 206 -13.89 -0.68 -3.18
N ALA A 207 -12.73 -0.97 -3.77
CA ALA A 207 -12.65 -1.67 -5.04
C ALA A 207 -12.93 -3.18 -4.89
N LEU A 208 -12.63 -3.76 -3.72
CA LEU A 208 -12.93 -5.16 -3.42
C LEU A 208 -14.36 -5.38 -2.93
N PHE A 209 -14.87 -4.45 -2.12
CA PHE A 209 -16.12 -4.65 -1.37
C PHE A 209 -17.28 -3.77 -1.85
N GLY A 210 -17.03 -2.85 -2.78
CA GLY A 210 -18.03 -1.91 -3.32
C GLY A 210 -18.19 -0.62 -2.49
N GLU A 211 -19.02 0.30 -2.99
CA GLU A 211 -19.22 1.64 -2.40
C GLU A 211 -19.92 1.63 -1.04
N GLY A 212 -20.69 0.58 -0.73
CA GLY A 212 -21.35 0.42 0.57
C GLY A 212 -20.44 -0.13 1.67
N TRP A 213 -19.16 -0.38 1.39
CA TRP A 213 -18.25 -0.93 2.38
C TRP A 213 -17.88 0.10 3.44
N GLU A 214 -18.24 -0.21 4.68
CA GLU A 214 -17.83 0.60 5.82
C GLU A 214 -16.47 0.15 6.38
N GLN A 215 -15.54 1.10 6.42
CA GLN A 215 -14.28 0.93 7.10
C GLN A 215 -14.49 0.59 8.59
N PRO A 216 -13.76 -0.42 9.12
CA PRO A 216 -13.82 -0.77 10.54
C PRO A 216 -13.69 0.46 11.43
N ALA A 217 -14.52 0.56 12.47
CA ALA A 217 -14.56 1.73 13.35
C ALA A 217 -13.19 2.07 13.95
N ALA A 218 -12.38 1.05 14.27
CA ALA A 218 -11.03 1.21 14.78
C ALA A 218 -10.05 1.88 13.80
N LEU A 219 -10.41 1.95 12.52
CA LEU A 219 -9.64 2.61 11.47
C LEU A 219 -10.27 3.94 11.05
N ARG A 220 -11.37 4.39 11.65
CA ARG A 220 -11.93 5.72 11.33
C ARG A 220 -11.00 6.78 11.92
N ARG A 221 -10.77 7.88 11.21
CA ARG A 221 -10.02 9.01 11.79
C ARG A 221 -10.83 9.52 13.00
N PRO A 222 -10.19 9.75 14.17
CA PRO A 222 -10.83 10.58 15.19
C PRO A 222 -11.08 11.98 14.64
#